data_AF-A0A7S3LZW7-F1
#
_entry.id   AF-A0A7S3LZW7-F1
#
_cell.length_a   1.000
_cell.length_b   1.000
_cell.length_c   1.000
_cell.angle_alpha   90.00
_cell.angle_beta   90.00
_cell.angle_gamma   90.00
#
_symmetry.space_group_name_H-M   'P 1'
#
loop_
_entity.id
_entity.type
_entity.pdbx_description
1 polymer ?
#
loop_
_entity_poly.entity_id
_entity_poly.type
_entity_poly.pdbx_seq_one_letter_code
_entity_poly.pdbx_strand_id
1 'polypeptide(L)'
;MADLEVPAGYMNGCAHEFDVKEAEKSGKMSKDDPLQEHYKKGGFFGAITGAFGDKKTMYCHHMTTDGEPAVRSAKKQGIDPKTPEEVWQVLGRKPCCGRFAYDTSIGKLKCGSVVKKDHDDTCNKDTCLFIAHGMECPVPKWALK
;
A
#
# COMPACT_ATOMS: atom_id res chain seq x y z
N MET A 1 -13.01 14.87 16.83
CA MET A 1 -12.11 13.83 16.26
C MET A 1 -10.71 14.36 16.49
N ALA A 2 -9.80 13.61 17.11
CA ALA A 2 -8.44 14.10 17.32
C ALA A 2 -7.77 14.26 15.96
N ASP A 3 -7.29 15.47 15.65
CA ASP A 3 -6.55 15.74 14.43
C ASP A 3 -5.36 14.77 14.35
N LEU A 4 -5.46 13.84 13.41
CA LEU A 4 -4.34 12.97 13.09
C LEU A 4 -3.35 13.85 12.36
N GLU A 5 -2.16 14.07 12.94
CA GLU A 5 -1.09 14.80 12.29
C GLU A 5 -0.74 14.08 10.98
N VAL A 6 -1.24 14.63 9.87
CA VAL A 6 -0.90 14.22 8.52
C VAL A 6 0.43 14.88 8.18
N PRO A 7 1.43 14.14 7.67
CA PRO A 7 2.69 14.74 7.24
C PRO A 7 2.46 15.89 6.24
N ALA A 8 3.23 16.97 6.36
CA ALA A 8 3.09 18.14 5.51
C ALA A 8 3.24 17.75 4.02
N GLY A 9 2.32 18.24 3.17
CA GLY A 9 2.32 17.93 1.73
C GLY A 9 1.63 16.62 1.35
N TYR A 10 1.11 15.85 2.31
CA TYR A 10 0.39 14.59 2.05
C TYR A 10 -1.10 14.73 2.36
N MET A 11 -1.92 13.99 1.62
CA MET A 11 -3.34 13.83 1.95
C MET A 11 -3.58 12.53 2.72
N ASN A 12 -4.59 12.52 3.60
CA ASN A 12 -4.96 11.34 4.38
C ASN A 12 -6.15 10.59 3.75
N GLY A 13 -5.85 9.83 2.70
CA GLY A 13 -6.82 9.11 1.89
C GLY A 13 -7.07 9.82 0.57
N CYS A 14 -6.64 9.22 -0.54
CA CYS A 14 -6.76 9.81 -1.89
C CYS A 14 -7.99 9.32 -2.67
N ALA A 15 -8.83 8.47 -2.06
CA ALA A 15 -9.98 7.83 -2.68
C ALA A 15 -9.66 6.95 -3.92
N HIS A 16 -8.38 6.68 -4.21
CA HIS A 16 -7.99 5.76 -5.28
C HIS A 16 -8.62 4.39 -5.05
N GLU A 17 -9.03 3.76 -6.13
CA GLU A 17 -9.67 2.45 -6.11
C GLU A 17 -8.85 1.44 -6.88
N PHE A 18 -8.85 0.21 -6.40
CA PHE A 18 -8.05 -0.85 -6.95
C PHE A 18 -8.84 -2.16 -6.96
N ASP A 19 -9.02 -2.74 -8.16
CA ASP A 19 -9.65 -4.04 -8.32
C ASP A 19 -8.61 -5.15 -8.15
N VAL A 20 -8.64 -5.77 -6.97
CA VAL A 20 -7.72 -6.85 -6.63
C VAL A 20 -7.94 -8.10 -7.48
N LYS A 21 -9.20 -8.40 -7.84
CA LYS A 21 -9.52 -9.61 -8.61
C LYS A 21 -8.98 -9.49 -10.03
N GLU A 22 -9.09 -8.30 -10.62
CA GLU A 22 -8.48 -8.01 -11.92
C GLU A 22 -6.96 -8.08 -11.85
N ALA A 23 -6.34 -7.54 -10.79
CA ALA A 23 -4.90 -7.54 -10.64
C ALA A 23 -4.31 -8.94 -10.42
N GLU A 24 -5.01 -9.80 -9.67
CA GLU A 24 -4.68 -11.22 -9.55
C GLU A 24 -4.83 -11.94 -10.90
N LYS A 25 -5.96 -11.73 -11.61
CA LYS A 25 -6.22 -12.35 -12.91
C LYS A 25 -5.19 -11.94 -13.97
N SER A 26 -4.72 -10.69 -13.94
CA SER A 26 -3.73 -10.16 -14.87
C SER A 26 -2.28 -10.51 -14.50
N GLY A 27 -2.05 -11.15 -13.34
CA GLY A 27 -0.71 -11.45 -12.84
C GLY A 27 0.04 -10.23 -12.29
N LYS A 28 -0.60 -9.05 -12.25
CA LYS A 28 -0.06 -7.85 -11.59
C LYS A 28 0.04 -8.03 -10.08
N MET A 29 -0.67 -8.99 -9.50
CA MET A 29 -0.42 -9.46 -8.14
C MET A 29 -0.13 -10.95 -8.16
N SER A 30 1.11 -11.29 -7.79
CA SER A 30 1.49 -12.68 -7.55
C SER A 30 1.30 -13.03 -6.07
N LYS A 31 0.93 -14.29 -5.79
CA LYS A 31 0.91 -14.87 -4.44
C LYS A 31 2.30 -14.99 -3.82
N ASP A 32 3.33 -14.98 -4.67
CA ASP A 32 4.74 -15.10 -4.31
C ASP A 32 5.43 -13.73 -4.19
N ASP A 33 4.68 -12.63 -4.29
CA ASP A 33 5.26 -11.30 -4.11
C ASP A 33 5.68 -11.11 -2.64
N PRO A 34 6.87 -10.55 -2.34
CA PRO A 34 7.31 -10.28 -0.96
C PRO A 34 6.32 -9.43 -0.16
N LEU A 35 5.59 -8.52 -0.82
CA LEU A 35 4.49 -7.78 -0.22
C LEU A 35 3.45 -8.71 0.42
N GLN A 36 3.26 -9.91 -0.14
CA GLN A 36 2.27 -10.84 0.38
C GLN A 36 2.62 -11.36 1.76
N GLU A 37 3.90 -11.59 2.05
CA GLU A 37 4.39 -12.13 3.32
C GLU A 37 4.13 -11.16 4.47
N HIS A 38 4.36 -9.87 4.24
CA HIS A 38 4.13 -8.81 5.23
C HIS A 38 2.65 -8.55 5.54
N TYR A 39 1.74 -8.96 4.64
CA TYR A 39 0.30 -8.77 4.80
C TYR A 39 -0.49 -10.07 5.02
N LYS A 40 0.17 -11.23 5.13
CA LYS A 40 -0.51 -12.51 5.41
C LYS A 40 -0.89 -12.58 6.89
N LYS A 41 -2.19 -12.65 7.19
CA LYS A 41 -2.64 -13.02 8.54
C LYS A 41 -2.44 -14.52 8.74
N GLY A 42 -1.57 -14.89 9.67
CA GLY A 42 -1.31 -16.28 10.05
C GLY A 42 -2.51 -16.89 10.78
N GLY A 43 -3.39 -17.58 10.06
CA GLY A 43 -4.53 -18.29 10.65
C GLY A 43 -5.17 -19.27 9.65
N PHE A 44 -5.74 -20.36 10.17
CA PHE A 44 -6.30 -21.49 9.40
C PHE A 44 -7.42 -21.10 8.40
N PHE A 45 -8.01 -19.91 8.53
CA PHE A 45 -9.02 -19.36 7.62
C PHE A 45 -8.45 -18.53 6.45
N GLY A 46 -7.19 -18.11 6.49
CA GLY A 46 -6.57 -17.28 5.44
C GLY A 46 -6.30 -18.00 4.12
N ALA A 47 -6.43 -19.33 4.10
CA ALA A 47 -6.19 -20.17 2.92
C ALA A 47 -7.37 -20.24 1.93
N ILE A 48 -8.59 -19.88 2.36
CA ILE A 48 -9.83 -20.10 1.58
C ILE A 48 -10.23 -18.86 0.75
N THR A 49 -9.64 -17.71 1.03
CA THR A 49 -10.10 -16.42 0.49
C THR A 49 -8.97 -15.70 -0.26
N GLY A 50 -8.63 -16.11 -1.50
CA GLY A 50 -7.78 -15.33 -2.45
C GLY A 50 -6.40 -14.86 -1.95
N ALA A 51 -5.65 -14.07 -2.74
CA ALA A 51 -4.38 -13.46 -2.27
C ALA A 51 -4.61 -12.25 -1.35
N PHE A 52 -5.87 -11.80 -1.20
CA PHE A 52 -6.27 -10.65 -0.38
C PHE A 52 -7.42 -10.89 0.60
N GLY A 53 -8.04 -12.06 0.61
CA GLY A 53 -9.31 -12.22 1.31
C GLY A 53 -9.24 -12.31 2.84
N ASP A 54 -8.07 -12.06 3.42
CA ASP A 54 -7.94 -11.71 4.85
C ASP A 54 -7.16 -10.38 5.10
N LYS A 55 -6.78 -9.69 4.02
CA LYS A 55 -5.98 -8.46 4.03
C LYS A 55 -6.90 -7.26 4.18
N LYS A 56 -7.25 -6.96 5.43
CA LYS A 56 -8.19 -5.88 5.74
C LYS A 56 -7.71 -4.51 5.25
N THR A 57 -6.40 -4.27 5.22
CA THR A 57 -5.83 -2.97 4.86
C THR A 57 -4.40 -3.03 4.31
N MET A 58 -4.03 -2.08 3.45
CA MET A 58 -2.66 -1.90 2.94
C MET A 58 -2.34 -0.42 2.78
N TYR A 59 -1.12 0.02 3.05
CA TYR A 59 -0.77 1.43 2.85
C TYR A 59 -0.84 1.82 1.37
N CYS A 60 -1.38 3.02 1.13
CA CYS A 60 -1.63 3.49 -0.23
C CYS A 60 -0.34 3.48 -1.05
N HIS A 61 0.77 3.94 -0.47
CA HIS A 61 2.09 4.07 -1.11
C HIS A 61 2.79 2.72 -1.42
N HIS A 62 2.22 1.56 -1.05
CA HIS A 62 2.79 0.24 -1.36
C HIS A 62 2.37 -0.31 -2.74
N MET A 63 1.41 0.31 -3.40
CA MET A 63 0.89 -0.11 -4.71
C MET A 63 1.11 0.98 -5.75
N THR A 64 1.20 0.68 -7.04
CA THR A 64 1.10 1.68 -8.11
C THR A 64 -0.37 1.93 -8.46
N THR A 65 -0.65 2.98 -9.23
CA THR A 65 -2.00 3.27 -9.72
C THR A 65 -2.58 2.10 -10.52
N ASP A 66 -1.71 1.36 -11.22
CA ASP A 66 -2.05 0.21 -12.07
C ASP A 66 -2.18 -1.10 -11.32
N GLY A 67 -1.93 -1.12 -10.01
CA GLY A 67 -2.11 -2.31 -9.19
C GLY A 67 -0.91 -3.22 -9.02
N GLU A 68 0.29 -2.74 -9.30
CA GLU A 68 1.53 -3.50 -9.02
C GLU A 68 2.14 -3.06 -7.67
N PRO A 69 2.80 -3.94 -6.91
CA PRO A 69 3.60 -3.55 -5.75
C PRO A 69 4.68 -2.53 -6.13
N ALA A 70 4.79 -1.45 -5.35
CA ALA A 70 5.61 -0.29 -5.67
C ALA A 70 7.09 -0.63 -5.85
N VAL A 71 7.68 -1.35 -4.90
CA VAL A 71 9.09 -1.76 -4.92
C VAL A 71 9.39 -2.64 -6.14
N ARG A 72 8.50 -3.60 -6.43
CA ARG A 72 8.65 -4.47 -7.60
C ARG A 72 8.52 -3.69 -8.91
N SER A 73 7.55 -2.78 -9.00
CA SER A 73 7.33 -1.94 -10.18
C SER A 73 8.57 -1.10 -10.49
N ALA A 74 9.15 -0.42 -9.48
CA ALA A 74 10.37 0.36 -9.65
C ALA A 74 11.54 -0.50 -10.15
N LYS A 75 11.75 -1.68 -9.53
CA LYS A 75 12.80 -2.63 -9.93
C LYS A 75 12.62 -3.15 -11.36
N LYS A 76 11.38 -3.50 -11.75
CA LYS A 76 11.03 -3.97 -13.10
C LYS A 76 11.29 -2.91 -14.16
N GLN A 77 11.08 -1.63 -13.82
CA GLN A 77 11.31 -0.49 -14.71
C GLN A 77 12.76 0.02 -14.67
N GLY A 78 13.60 -0.49 -13.77
CA GLY A 78 14.96 0.01 -13.57
C GLY A 78 15.02 1.44 -13.02
N ILE A 79 13.96 1.89 -12.34
CA ILE A 79 13.87 3.25 -11.77
C ILE A 79 14.42 3.22 -10.35
N ASP A 80 15.32 4.15 -10.05
CA ASP A 80 15.96 4.31 -8.74
C ASP A 80 15.69 5.75 -8.21
N PRO A 81 14.51 5.98 -7.63
CA PRO A 81 14.09 7.32 -7.20
C PRO A 81 15.00 7.85 -6.08
N LYS A 82 15.39 9.13 -6.23
CA LYS A 82 16.23 9.88 -5.30
C LYS A 82 15.43 10.89 -4.47
N THR A 83 14.22 11.22 -4.90
CA THR A 83 13.35 12.16 -4.17
C THR A 83 11.94 11.60 -3.93
N PRO A 84 11.22 12.11 -2.91
CA PRO A 84 9.81 11.79 -2.69
C PRO A 84 8.94 12.00 -3.93
N GLU A 85 9.21 13.04 -4.72
CA GLU A 85 8.45 13.37 -5.92
C GLU A 85 8.61 12.29 -6.99
N GLU A 86 9.83 11.79 -7.19
CA GLU A 86 10.11 10.70 -8.13
C GLU A 86 9.44 9.40 -7.66
N VAL A 87 9.39 9.14 -6.35
CA VAL A 87 8.60 8.02 -5.82
C VAL A 87 7.14 8.17 -6.22
N TRP A 88 6.52 9.33 -6.03
CA TRP A 88 5.13 9.56 -6.41
C TRP A 88 4.87 9.47 -7.92
N GLN A 89 5.87 9.81 -8.75
CA GLN A 89 5.82 9.56 -10.20
C GLN A 89 5.76 8.05 -10.51
N VAL A 90 6.60 7.23 -9.87
CA VAL A 90 6.53 5.75 -10.01
C VAL A 90 5.18 5.21 -9.54
N LEU A 91 4.63 5.77 -8.46
CA LEU A 91 3.34 5.36 -7.92
C LEU A 91 2.16 5.81 -8.79
N GLY A 92 2.34 6.81 -9.66
CA GLY A 92 1.33 7.30 -10.60
C GLY A 92 0.16 8.03 -9.93
N ARG A 93 0.37 8.63 -8.76
CA ARG A 93 -0.70 9.35 -8.02
C ARG A 93 -0.16 10.45 -7.12
N LYS A 94 -1.07 11.28 -6.61
CA LYS A 94 -0.75 12.39 -5.69
C LYS A 94 -0.25 11.88 -4.33
N PRO A 95 0.59 12.67 -3.62
CA PRO A 95 1.10 12.32 -2.30
C PRO A 95 0.02 11.98 -1.28
N CYS A 96 0.07 10.77 -0.74
CA CYS A 96 -0.95 10.22 0.14
C CYS A 96 -0.37 9.36 1.26
N CYS A 97 -0.79 9.61 2.50
CA CYS A 97 -0.43 8.78 3.66
C CYS A 97 -1.48 7.70 3.96
N GLY A 98 -2.61 7.67 3.23
CA GLY A 98 -3.78 6.83 3.47
C GLY A 98 -3.53 5.32 3.34
N ARG A 99 -4.59 4.54 3.54
CA ARG A 99 -4.58 3.09 3.39
C ARG A 99 -5.75 2.61 2.54
N PHE A 100 -5.49 1.65 1.66
CA PHE A 100 -6.51 0.85 1.01
C PHE A 100 -7.21 -0.04 2.03
N ALA A 101 -8.54 -0.08 1.98
CA ALA A 101 -9.38 -1.04 2.70
C ALA A 101 -10.43 -1.60 1.74
N TYR A 102 -10.86 -2.85 1.94
CA TYR A 102 -11.88 -3.45 1.08
C TYR A 102 -13.23 -2.80 1.32
N ASP A 103 -13.78 -2.20 0.27
CA ASP A 103 -15.10 -1.60 0.27
C ASP A 103 -16.06 -2.58 -0.42
N THR A 104 -16.90 -3.24 0.40
CA THR A 104 -17.86 -4.24 -0.07
C THR A 104 -18.94 -3.64 -0.96
N SER A 105 -19.20 -2.33 -0.86
CA SER A 105 -20.24 -1.66 -1.66
C SER A 105 -19.83 -1.54 -3.13
N ILE A 106 -18.53 -1.40 -3.40
CA ILE A 106 -17.97 -1.30 -4.75
C ILE A 106 -17.16 -2.54 -5.17
N GLY A 107 -16.95 -3.48 -4.26
CA GLY A 107 -16.20 -4.71 -4.50
C GLY A 107 -14.70 -4.52 -4.72
N LYS A 108 -14.14 -3.36 -4.35
CA LYS A 108 -12.76 -2.93 -4.62
C LYS A 108 -12.05 -2.49 -3.35
N LEU A 109 -10.72 -2.45 -3.39
CA LEU A 109 -9.93 -1.74 -2.38
C LEU A 109 -10.05 -0.23 -2.62
N LYS A 110 -10.38 0.54 -1.58
CA LYS A 110 -10.50 2.00 -1.65
C LYS A 110 -9.58 2.66 -0.63
N CYS A 111 -8.83 3.67 -1.08
CA CYS A 111 -7.93 4.43 -0.21
C CYS A 111 -8.72 5.38 0.68
N GLY A 112 -8.73 5.09 1.98
CA GLY A 112 -9.28 5.94 3.02
C GLY A 112 -8.21 6.49 3.96
N SER A 113 -8.66 7.21 4.97
CA SER A 113 -7.77 7.78 5.98
C SER A 113 -7.13 6.71 6.86
N VAL A 114 -5.87 6.92 7.24
CA VAL A 114 -5.24 6.23 8.37
C VAL A 114 -5.96 6.66 9.64
N VAL A 115 -6.24 5.72 10.53
CA VAL A 115 -6.89 5.90 11.83
C VAL A 115 -5.99 5.33 12.92
N LYS A 116 -6.05 5.76 14.19
CA LYS A 116 -5.18 5.26 15.29
C LYS A 116 -5.49 3.82 15.73
N LYS A 117 -5.53 2.85 14.82
CA LYS A 117 -5.74 1.43 15.11
C LYS A 117 -5.34 0.54 13.94
N ASP A 118 -4.99 -0.70 14.29
CA ASP A 118 -4.74 -1.78 13.33
C ASP A 118 -3.67 -1.38 12.29
N HIS A 119 -2.49 -1.00 12.77
CA HIS A 119 -1.29 -0.84 11.94
C HIS A 119 -0.45 -2.08 12.11
N ASP A 120 -0.13 -2.70 10.98
CA ASP A 120 0.87 -3.76 10.91
C ASP A 120 2.20 -3.09 10.49
N ASP A 121 3.31 -3.56 11.06
CA ASP A 121 4.69 -3.14 10.71
C ASP A 121 5.06 -3.60 9.30
N THR A 122 4.43 -2.95 8.35
CA THR A 122 4.45 -3.33 6.93
C THR A 122 5.19 -2.30 6.10
N CYS A 123 5.65 -1.19 6.68
CA CYS A 123 6.48 -0.20 5.99
C CYS A 123 7.95 -0.59 6.15
N ASN A 124 8.49 -1.36 5.20
CA ASN A 124 9.87 -1.82 5.21
C ASN A 124 10.46 -1.78 3.79
N LYS A 125 11.69 -2.28 3.61
CA LYS A 125 12.40 -2.22 2.31
C LYS A 125 11.74 -3.04 1.20
N ASP A 126 10.90 -4.02 1.54
CA ASP A 126 10.26 -4.89 0.55
C ASP A 126 8.93 -4.30 0.03
N THR A 127 8.32 -3.40 0.80
CA THR A 127 6.95 -2.93 0.60
C THR A 127 6.87 -1.43 0.34
N CYS A 128 7.74 -0.65 0.95
CA CYS A 128 7.73 0.80 0.93
C CYS A 128 8.89 1.33 0.08
N LEU A 129 8.56 1.91 -1.07
CA LEU A 129 9.57 2.45 -1.99
C LEU A 129 10.38 3.61 -1.38
N PHE A 130 9.81 4.36 -0.43
CA PHE A 130 10.56 5.37 0.32
C PHE A 130 11.67 4.73 1.15
N ILE A 131 11.32 3.75 1.99
CA ILE A 131 12.27 3.08 2.90
C ILE A 131 13.30 2.27 2.11
N ALA A 132 12.89 1.62 1.03
CA ALA A 132 13.79 0.88 0.13
C ALA A 132 14.95 1.76 -0.38
N HIS A 133 14.71 3.06 -0.58
CA HIS A 133 15.68 4.05 -1.07
C HIS A 133 16.19 5.00 0.04
N GLY A 134 15.99 4.67 1.32
CA GLY A 134 16.52 5.43 2.45
C GLY A 134 15.82 6.77 2.73
N MET A 135 14.61 6.97 2.20
CA MET A 135 13.76 8.13 2.45
C MET A 135 12.79 7.90 3.61
N GLU A 136 12.26 8.98 4.18
CA GLU A 136 11.21 8.91 5.21
C GLU A 136 9.89 8.41 4.60
N CYS A 137 9.23 7.46 5.27
CA CYS A 137 7.94 6.95 4.86
C CYS A 137 6.86 8.05 5.03
N PRO A 138 5.93 8.21 4.08
CA PRO A 138 4.90 9.26 4.11
C PRO A 138 3.78 9.01 5.13
N VAL A 139 3.88 7.97 5.95
CA VAL A 139 2.90 7.60 6.98
C VAL A 139 3.26 8.33 8.29
N PRO A 140 2.28 8.81 9.07
CA PRO A 140 2.56 9.38 10.37
C PRO A 140 3.39 8.45 11.26
N LYS A 141 4.35 8.98 12.00
CA LYS A 141 5.27 8.17 12.84
C LYS A 141 4.56 7.24 13.82
N TRP A 142 3.38 7.61 14.30
CA TRP A 142 2.58 6.79 15.21
C TRP A 142 1.98 5.53 14.55
N ALA A 143 1.91 5.49 13.22
CA ALA A 143 1.40 4.38 12.41
C ALA A 143 2.51 3.50 11.78
N LEU A 144 3.80 3.85 11.99
CA LEU A 144 4.96 3.01 11.65
C LEU A 144 5.25 2.00 12.79
N LYS A 145 4.23 1.25 13.21
CA LYS A 145 4.30 0.29 14.32
C LYS A 145 3.77 -1.05 13.91
#